data_AF-A0A832JCS4-F1
#
_entry.id   AF-A0A832JCS4-F1
#
_cell.length_a   1.000
_cell.length_b   1.000
_cell.length_c   1.000
_cell.angle_alpha   90.00
_cell.angle_beta   90.00
_cell.angle_gamma   90.00
#
_symmetry.space_group_name_H-M   'P 1'
#
loop_
_entity.id
_entity.type
_entity.pdbx_description
1 polymer ?
#
loop_
_entity_poly.entity_id
_entity_poly.type
_entity_poly.pdbx_seq_one_letter_code
_entity_poly.pdbx_strand_id
1 'polypeptide(L)'
;MSQEPPLGWALFFAFLAGLANVFGGLMATLWAHWNRTFLKLLIGFSAGFMLALGLLEIWPHAIDYGLEPHEVGLWILVGYLAMFLFEHTLPGHFHYSEQRHREAEAPHLWLHASSAYPVLLGIALHSFFDGVAIGAGFRLSFPLGLLLFLAVAFHTVPVGATVSTLMLVT
;
A
#
# COMPACT_ATOMS: atom_id res chain seq x y z
N MET A 1 -28.18 -20.41 -4.83
CA MET A 1 -26.88 -20.88 -4.31
C MET A 1 -25.80 -20.22 -5.14
N SER A 2 -25.38 -19.01 -4.75
CA SER A 2 -24.20 -18.37 -5.33
C SER A 2 -23.01 -19.23 -4.97
N GLN A 3 -22.39 -19.87 -5.98
CA GLN A 3 -21.14 -20.59 -5.75
C GLN A 3 -20.09 -19.53 -5.37
N GLU A 4 -19.70 -19.55 -4.10
CA GLU A 4 -18.52 -18.85 -3.60
C GLU A 4 -17.37 -19.10 -4.58
N PRO A 5 -16.73 -18.06 -5.14
CA PRO A 5 -15.63 -18.28 -6.05
C PRO A 5 -14.52 -19.03 -5.29
N PRO A 6 -13.90 -20.04 -5.90
CA PRO A 6 -12.90 -20.85 -5.22
C PRO A 6 -11.75 -19.97 -4.74
N LEU A 7 -11.26 -20.26 -3.53
CA LEU A 7 -10.11 -19.58 -2.89
C LEU A 7 -8.90 -19.45 -3.83
N GLY A 8 -8.76 -20.36 -4.81
CA GLY A 8 -7.74 -20.28 -5.85
C GLY A 8 -7.75 -18.99 -6.65
N TRP A 9 -8.91 -18.37 -6.91
CA TRP A 9 -8.98 -17.06 -7.58
C TRP A 9 -8.39 -15.95 -6.73
N ALA A 10 -8.75 -15.89 -5.44
CA ALA A 10 -8.23 -14.89 -4.52
C ALA A 10 -6.69 -14.94 -4.46
N LEU A 11 -6.13 -16.15 -4.32
CA LEU A 11 -4.67 -16.35 -4.29
C LEU A 11 -4.01 -15.99 -5.63
N PHE A 12 -4.62 -16.39 -6.74
CA PHE A 12 -4.11 -16.09 -8.08
C PHE A 12 -4.06 -14.58 -8.33
N PHE A 13 -5.15 -13.85 -8.08
CA PHE A 13 -5.20 -12.41 -8.32
C PHE A 13 -4.35 -11.62 -7.31
N ALA A 14 -4.27 -12.05 -6.05
CA ALA A 14 -3.34 -11.45 -5.09
C ALA A 14 -1.87 -11.64 -5.53
N PHE A 15 -1.52 -12.80 -6.10
CA PHE A 15 -0.20 -13.01 -6.68
C PHE A 15 0.05 -12.10 -7.89
N LEU A 16 -0.91 -11.95 -8.80
CA LEU A 16 -0.80 -11.01 -9.93
C LEU A 16 -0.65 -9.55 -9.46
N ALA A 17 -1.36 -9.15 -8.41
CA ALA A 17 -1.18 -7.83 -7.80
C ALA A 17 0.25 -7.64 -7.25
N GLY A 18 0.81 -8.67 -6.61
CA GLY A 18 2.22 -8.67 -6.20
C GLY A 18 3.20 -8.52 -7.37
N LEU A 19 2.91 -9.13 -8.52
CA LEU A 19 3.71 -8.95 -9.74
C LEU A 19 3.61 -7.52 -10.29
N ALA A 20 2.49 -6.83 -10.13
CA ALA A 20 2.34 -5.43 -10.53
C ALA A 20 3.28 -4.51 -9.74
N ASN A 21 3.50 -4.79 -8.45
CA ASN A 21 4.51 -4.08 -7.65
C ASN A 21 5.94 -4.31 -8.17
N VAL A 22 6.30 -5.57 -8.48
CA VAL A 22 7.61 -5.91 -9.07
C VAL A 22 7.80 -5.22 -10.42
N PHE A 23 6.75 -5.21 -11.25
CA PHE A 23 6.75 -4.53 -12.53
C PHE A 23 6.96 -3.02 -12.39
N GLY A 24 6.27 -2.36 -11.46
CA GLY A 24 6.46 -0.94 -11.16
C GLY A 24 7.90 -0.61 -10.73
N GLY A 25 8.47 -1.45 -9.85
CA GLY A 25 9.86 -1.33 -9.44
C GLY A 25 10.84 -1.50 -10.60
N LEU A 26 10.67 -2.54 -11.43
CA LEU A 26 11.50 -2.78 -12.60
C LEU A 26 11.40 -1.66 -13.64
N MET A 27 10.20 -1.13 -13.87
CA MET A 27 10.03 0.03 -14.75
C MET A 27 10.81 1.25 -14.26
N ALA A 28 10.83 1.51 -12.95
CA ALA A 28 11.58 2.62 -12.38
C ALA A 28 13.10 2.41 -12.44
N THR A 29 13.61 1.18 -12.28
CA THR A 29 15.04 0.90 -12.41
C THR A 29 15.53 0.98 -13.85
N LEU A 30 14.76 0.48 -14.81
CA LEU A 30 15.15 0.44 -16.22
C LEU A 30 14.98 1.80 -16.91
N TRP A 31 13.94 2.56 -16.56
CA TRP A 31 13.76 3.92 -17.04
C TRP A 31 14.29 4.91 -16.00
N ALA A 32 15.58 5.24 -16.07
CA ALA A 32 16.27 6.07 -15.08
C ALA A 32 15.84 7.57 -15.00
N HIS A 33 14.76 7.97 -15.67
CA HIS A 33 14.41 9.40 -15.88
C HIS A 33 12.97 9.76 -15.51
N TRP A 34 12.38 9.12 -14.50
CA TRP A 34 11.06 9.54 -14.03
C TRP A 34 11.16 10.92 -13.39
N ASN A 35 10.44 11.88 -13.97
CA ASN A 35 10.34 13.21 -13.40
C ASN A 35 9.74 13.10 -11.98
N ARG A 36 10.42 13.66 -10.97
CA ARG A 36 9.94 13.66 -9.58
C ARG A 36 8.53 14.24 -9.44
N THR A 37 8.18 15.23 -10.27
CA THR A 37 6.82 15.80 -10.31
C THR A 37 5.80 14.79 -10.82
N PHE A 38 6.16 14.02 -11.85
CA PHE A 38 5.30 12.98 -12.40
C PHE A 38 5.07 11.85 -11.38
N LEU A 39 6.13 11.40 -10.69
CA LEU A 39 6.00 10.41 -9.61
C LEU A 39 5.09 10.90 -8.49
N LYS A 40 5.25 12.15 -8.03
CA LYS A 40 4.38 12.73 -7.00
C LYS A 40 2.91 12.78 -7.44
N LEU A 41 2.65 13.18 -8.69
CA LEU A 41 1.30 13.20 -9.25
C LEU A 41 0.70 11.80 -9.34
N LEU A 42 1.49 10.81 -9.78
CA LEU A 42 1.05 9.43 -9.91
C LEU A 42 0.74 8.79 -8.55
N ILE A 43 1.57 9.04 -7.53
CA ILE A 43 1.31 8.62 -6.14
C ILE A 43 0.05 9.32 -5.59
N GLY A 44 -0.08 10.63 -5.81
CA GLY A 44 -1.27 11.38 -5.38
C GLY A 44 -2.55 10.88 -6.03
N PHE A 45 -2.51 10.58 -7.33
CA PHE A 45 -3.61 9.96 -8.07
C PHE A 45 -3.94 8.57 -7.50
N SER A 46 -2.92 7.75 -7.28
CA SER A 46 -3.04 6.40 -6.69
C SER A 46 -3.70 6.44 -5.31
N ALA A 47 -3.25 7.34 -4.43
CA ALA A 47 -3.82 7.52 -3.10
C ALA A 47 -5.28 8.01 -3.16
N GLY A 48 -5.57 9.00 -4.03
CA GLY A 48 -6.93 9.49 -4.24
C GLY A 48 -7.87 8.42 -4.77
N PHE A 49 -7.39 7.60 -5.70
CA PHE A 49 -8.16 6.48 -6.27
C PHE A 49 -8.47 5.41 -5.22
N MET A 50 -7.49 5.01 -4.39
CA MET A 50 -7.73 4.05 -3.30
C MET A 50 -8.68 4.61 -2.22
N LEU A 51 -8.57 5.90 -1.91
CA LEU A 51 -9.52 6.57 -1.01
C LEU A 51 -10.94 6.58 -1.59
N ALA A 52 -11.08 6.91 -2.88
CA ALA A 52 -12.36 6.90 -3.56
C ALA A 52 -12.98 5.49 -3.58
N LEU A 53 -12.20 4.44 -3.86
CA LEU A 53 -12.64 3.05 -3.78
C LEU A 53 -13.15 2.69 -2.38
N GLY A 54 -12.40 3.07 -1.33
CA GLY A 54 -12.80 2.82 0.05
C GLY A 54 -14.12 3.49 0.42
N LEU A 55 -14.31 4.75 0.02
CA LEU A 55 -15.49 5.55 0.38
C LEU A 55 -16.70 5.28 -0.50
N LEU A 56 -16.52 5.11 -1.80
CA LEU A 56 -17.60 5.05 -2.79
C LEU A 56 -18.02 3.62 -3.14
N GLU A 57 -17.14 2.64 -2.94
CA GLU A 57 -17.44 1.24 -3.22
C GLU A 57 -17.46 0.42 -1.93
N ILE A 58 -16.35 0.36 -1.17
CA ILE A 58 -16.22 -0.56 -0.03
C ILE A 58 -17.19 -0.21 1.10
N TRP A 59 -17.25 1.05 1.53
CA TRP A 59 -18.15 1.48 2.60
C TRP A 59 -19.63 1.20 2.27
N PRO A 60 -20.22 1.74 1.19
CA PRO A 60 -21.63 1.49 0.91
C PRO A 60 -21.92 0.01 0.71
N HIS A 61 -21.01 -0.74 0.06
CA HIS A 61 -21.17 -2.18 -0.12
C HIS A 61 -21.21 -2.95 1.20
N ALA A 62 -20.46 -2.51 2.23
CA ALA A 62 -20.51 -3.11 3.56
C ALA A 62 -21.89 -2.96 4.23
N ILE A 63 -22.54 -1.80 4.03
CA ILE A 63 -23.91 -1.55 4.52
C ILE A 63 -24.90 -2.39 3.73
N ASP A 64 -24.78 -2.44 2.40
CA ASP A 64 -25.64 -3.25 1.53
C ASP A 64 -25.51 -4.76 1.83
N TYR A 65 -24.35 -5.19 2.34
CA TYR A 65 -24.10 -6.56 2.79
C TYR A 65 -24.76 -6.90 4.14
N GLY A 66 -25.31 -5.90 4.83
CA GLY A 66 -26.11 -6.07 6.06
C GLY A 66 -25.40 -5.64 7.35
N LEU A 67 -24.27 -4.94 7.27
CA LEU A 67 -23.67 -4.31 8.46
C LEU A 67 -24.36 -3.00 8.78
N GLU A 68 -24.60 -2.74 10.05
CA GLU A 68 -25.12 -1.46 10.49
C GLU A 68 -24.05 -0.36 10.32
N PRO A 69 -24.44 0.91 10.01
CA PRO A 69 -23.46 1.99 9.78
C PRO A 69 -22.45 2.20 10.90
N HIS A 70 -22.85 1.95 12.15
CA HIS A 70 -21.99 2.05 13.32
C HIS A 70 -20.95 0.92 13.40
N GLU A 71 -21.29 -0.29 12.92
CA GLU A 71 -20.37 -1.43 12.85
C GLU A 71 -19.31 -1.19 11.78
N VAL A 72 -19.72 -0.70 10.60
CA VAL A 72 -18.78 -0.31 9.53
C VAL A 72 -17.81 0.76 10.02
N GLY A 73 -18.33 1.80 10.69
CA GLY A 73 -17.50 2.85 11.29
C GLY A 73 -16.51 2.32 12.32
N LEU A 74 -16.91 1.34 13.14
CA LEU A 74 -16.04 0.70 14.12
C LEU A 74 -14.92 -0.09 13.45
N TRP A 75 -15.20 -0.84 12.37
CA TRP A 75 -14.17 -1.56 11.62
C TRP A 75 -13.19 -0.62 10.91
N ILE A 76 -13.66 0.50 10.35
CA ILE A 76 -12.80 1.55 9.80
C ILE A 76 -11.89 2.12 10.89
N LEU A 77 -12.44 2.43 12.08
CA LEU A 77 -11.68 2.95 13.20
C LEU A 77 -10.62 1.95 13.69
N VAL A 78 -10.97 0.66 13.81
CA VAL A 78 -10.03 -0.40 14.18
C VAL A 78 -8.90 -0.51 13.15
N GLY A 79 -9.22 -0.49 11.86
CA GLY A 79 -8.21 -0.51 10.79
C GLY A 79 -7.29 0.71 10.85
N TYR A 80 -7.86 1.91 11.04
CA TYR A 80 -7.09 3.15 11.20
C TYR A 80 -6.18 3.10 12.43
N LEU A 81 -6.68 2.69 13.60
CA LEU A 81 -5.89 2.59 14.82
C LEU A 81 -4.79 1.53 14.71
N ALA A 82 -5.04 0.41 14.03
CA ALA A 82 -4.03 -0.61 13.77
C ALA A 82 -2.90 -0.05 12.90
N MET A 83 -3.22 0.66 11.81
CA MET A 83 -2.21 1.30 10.96
C MET A 83 -1.49 2.45 11.67
N PHE A 84 -2.21 3.24 12.47
CA PHE A 84 -1.62 4.30 13.29
C PHE A 84 -0.63 3.73 14.32
N LEU A 85 -1.01 2.65 15.02
CA LEU A 85 -0.13 2.00 15.97
C LEU A 85 1.10 1.42 15.28
N PHE A 86 0.91 0.80 14.11
CA PHE A 86 1.99 0.29 13.28
C PHE A 86 2.98 1.40 12.89
N GLU A 87 2.47 2.50 12.36
CA GLU A 87 3.26 3.67 11.96
C GLU A 87 3.96 4.33 13.16
N HIS A 88 3.35 4.34 14.34
CA HIS A 88 3.91 5.01 15.51
C HIS A 88 4.91 4.14 16.30
N THR A 89 4.71 2.83 16.35
CA THR A 89 5.53 1.92 17.17
C THR A 89 6.82 1.48 16.49
N LEU A 90 6.83 1.36 15.16
CA LEU A 90 8.01 0.92 14.42
C LEU A 90 9.15 1.97 14.36
N PRO A 91 8.90 3.27 14.12
CA PRO A 91 9.98 4.25 14.04
C PRO A 91 10.72 4.42 15.36
N GLY A 92 10.05 4.22 16.51
CA GLY A 92 10.64 4.38 17.84
C GLY A 92 11.68 3.31 18.23
N HIS A 93 11.69 2.14 17.58
CA HIS A 93 12.69 1.09 17.85
C HIS A 93 13.90 1.13 16.90
N PHE A 94 13.83 1.89 15.81
CA PHE A 94 14.95 2.16 14.92
C PHE A 94 15.53 3.55 15.19
N HIS A 95 15.84 3.85 16.47
CA HIS A 95 16.63 5.01 16.84
C HIS A 95 18.01 4.92 16.17
N TYR A 96 18.10 5.49 14.97
CA TYR A 96 18.90 6.67 14.66
C TYR A 96 19.94 6.95 15.76
N SER A 97 21.10 6.31 15.66
CA SER A 97 22.31 6.83 16.29
C SER A 97 22.73 8.09 15.53
N GLU A 98 21.90 9.13 15.56
CA GLU A 98 22.40 10.48 15.32
C GLU A 98 23.26 10.80 16.53
N GLN A 99 24.55 10.69 16.31
CA GLN A 99 25.49 11.48 17.06
C GLN A 99 25.04 12.94 16.92
N ARG A 100 24.39 13.44 17.97
CA ARG A 100 24.43 14.86 18.31
C ARG A 100 25.90 15.28 18.30
N HIS A 101 26.39 15.88 17.23
CA HIS A 101 27.47 16.85 17.29
C HIS A 101 27.43 17.80 16.10
N ARG A 102 27.12 19.06 16.46
CA ARG A 102 27.56 20.31 15.80
C ARG A 102 26.78 20.76 14.56
N GLU A 103 25.95 21.75 14.82
CA GLU A 103 25.88 23.01 14.07
C GLU A 103 27.15 23.27 13.24
N ALA A 104 27.07 23.06 11.92
CA ALA A 104 27.76 23.84 10.87
C ALA A 104 27.56 23.15 9.50
N GLU A 105 26.79 23.81 8.63
CA GLU A 105 27.01 23.89 7.17
C GLU A 105 27.38 22.60 6.38
N ALA A 106 26.39 21.92 5.77
CA ALA A 106 26.44 21.39 4.38
C ALA A 106 25.17 20.59 3.99
N PRO A 107 24.71 20.62 2.72
CA PRO A 107 23.49 20.00 2.26
C PRO A 107 23.76 18.56 1.79
N HIS A 108 23.76 17.60 2.70
CA HIS A 108 23.85 16.20 2.29
C HIS A 108 22.86 15.30 3.01
N LEU A 109 21.79 15.02 2.27
CA LEU A 109 20.79 13.98 2.46
C LEU A 109 21.45 12.59 2.41
N TRP A 110 22.12 12.15 3.48
CA TRP A 110 22.62 10.79 3.62
C TRP A 110 21.69 10.01 4.56
N LEU A 111 20.66 9.35 4.00
CA LEU A 111 19.97 8.28 4.72
C LEU A 111 20.85 7.02 4.65
N HIS A 112 21.41 6.60 5.79
CA HIS A 112 22.19 5.37 5.90
C HIS A 112 21.38 4.12 5.48
N ALA A 113 22.06 3.09 4.96
CA ALA A 113 21.52 1.77 4.59
C ALA A 113 20.67 1.08 5.68
N SER A 114 20.76 1.50 6.94
CA SER A 114 19.86 1.12 8.03
C SER A 114 18.40 1.54 7.83
N SER A 115 18.12 2.47 6.91
CA SER A 115 16.77 2.95 6.56
C SER A 115 16.00 2.03 5.60
N ALA A 116 16.65 1.02 5.01
CA ALA A 116 15.98 0.13 4.06
C ALA A 116 15.03 -0.86 4.75
N TYR A 117 15.43 -1.43 5.90
CA TYR A 117 14.63 -2.44 6.61
C TYR A 117 13.26 -1.94 7.07
N PRO A 118 13.11 -0.76 7.70
CA PRO A 118 11.80 -0.26 8.11
C PRO A 118 10.89 0.03 6.92
N VAL A 119 11.45 0.52 5.81
CA VAL A 119 10.70 0.77 4.57
C VAL A 119 10.19 -0.54 3.97
N LEU A 120 11.05 -1.56 3.86
CA LEU A 120 10.65 -2.87 3.35
C LEU A 120 9.59 -3.53 4.22
N LEU A 121 9.71 -3.41 5.56
CA LEU A 121 8.71 -3.91 6.49
C LEU A 121 7.36 -3.18 6.34
N GLY A 122 7.39 -1.85 6.23
CA GLY A 122 6.21 -1.03 5.99
C GLY A 122 5.48 -1.43 4.71
N ILE A 123 6.22 -1.58 3.62
CA ILE A 123 5.67 -1.98 2.32
C ILE A 123 5.17 -3.42 2.34
N ALA A 124 5.88 -4.35 3.00
CA ALA A 124 5.41 -5.73 3.14
C ALA A 124 4.05 -5.80 3.85
N LEU A 125 3.87 -5.03 4.93
CA LEU A 125 2.61 -5.00 5.66
C LEU A 125 1.51 -4.27 4.90
N HIS A 126 1.84 -3.21 4.17
CA HIS A 126 0.90 -2.55 3.26
C HIS A 126 0.38 -3.54 2.19
N SER A 127 1.28 -4.22 1.48
CA SER A 127 0.93 -5.22 0.46
C SER A 127 0.21 -6.45 1.03
N PHE A 128 0.42 -6.78 2.30
CA PHE A 128 -0.36 -7.80 2.98
C PHE A 128 -1.84 -7.39 3.08
N PHE A 129 -2.14 -6.15 3.49
CA PHE A 129 -3.51 -5.66 3.58
C PHE A 129 -4.19 -5.52 2.21
N ASP A 130 -3.44 -5.19 1.15
CA ASP A 130 -3.94 -5.24 -0.21
C ASP A 130 -4.41 -6.65 -0.60
N GLY A 131 -3.62 -7.67 -0.26
CA GLY A 131 -3.98 -9.07 -0.47
C GLY A 131 -5.21 -9.49 0.33
N VAL A 132 -5.33 -9.04 1.58
CA VAL A 132 -6.52 -9.26 2.42
C VAL A 132 -7.75 -8.62 1.79
N ALA A 133 -7.64 -7.41 1.25
CA ALA A 133 -8.74 -6.73 0.57
C ALA A 133 -9.21 -7.50 -0.68
N ILE A 134 -8.28 -7.91 -1.56
CA ILE A 134 -8.60 -8.74 -2.73
C ILE A 134 -9.29 -10.04 -2.31
N GLY A 135 -8.75 -10.71 -1.30
CA GLY A 135 -9.28 -11.97 -0.79
C GLY A 135 -10.70 -11.82 -0.22
N ALA A 136 -10.94 -10.78 0.58
CA ALA A 136 -12.26 -10.44 1.09
C ALA A 136 -13.24 -10.12 -0.05
N GLY A 137 -12.79 -9.37 -1.07
CA GLY A 137 -13.56 -9.08 -2.28
C GLY A 137 -14.10 -10.32 -2.97
N PHE A 138 -13.19 -11.24 -3.32
CA PHE A 138 -13.59 -12.51 -3.93
C PHE A 138 -14.48 -13.33 -3.01
N ARG A 139 -14.27 -13.28 -1.69
CA ARG A 139 -15.15 -13.98 -0.75
C ARG A 139 -16.59 -13.46 -0.74
N LEU A 140 -16.80 -12.20 -1.12
CA LEU A 140 -18.14 -11.61 -1.21
C LEU A 140 -18.76 -11.82 -2.60
N SER A 141 -18.01 -11.49 -3.66
CA SER A 141 -18.45 -11.72 -5.03
C SER A 141 -17.30 -11.63 -6.03
N PHE A 142 -17.41 -12.34 -7.16
CA PHE A 142 -16.40 -12.26 -8.23
C PHE A 142 -16.21 -10.84 -8.79
N PRO A 143 -17.27 -10.05 -9.09
CA PRO A 143 -17.11 -8.68 -9.59
C PRO A 143 -16.39 -7.76 -8.60
N LEU A 144 -16.71 -7.86 -7.29
CA LEU A 144 -16.05 -7.06 -6.27
C LEU A 144 -14.57 -7.46 -6.13
N GLY A 145 -14.27 -8.77 -6.13
CA GLY A 145 -12.90 -9.26 -6.13
C GLY A 145 -12.08 -8.76 -7.31
N LEU A 146 -12.66 -8.75 -8.52
CA LEU A 146 -11.99 -8.23 -9.71
C LEU A 146 -11.78 -6.70 -9.64
N LEU A 147 -12.78 -5.96 -9.14
CA LEU A 147 -12.67 -4.51 -8.92
C LEU A 147 -11.52 -4.19 -7.97
N LEU A 148 -11.46 -4.88 -6.82
CA LEU A 148 -10.41 -4.70 -5.82
C LEU A 148 -9.05 -5.13 -6.36
N PHE A 149 -8.96 -6.24 -7.11
CA PHE A 149 -7.72 -6.64 -7.77
C PHE A 149 -7.20 -5.57 -8.73
N LEU A 150 -8.06 -5.06 -9.63
CA LEU A 150 -7.65 -4.05 -10.60
C LEU A 150 -7.22 -2.77 -9.89
N ALA A 151 -7.99 -2.37 -8.88
CA ALA A 151 -7.65 -1.21 -8.09
C ALA A 151 -6.29 -1.36 -7.38
N VAL A 152 -6.04 -2.55 -6.81
CA VAL A 152 -4.77 -2.87 -6.18
C VAL A 152 -3.62 -2.88 -7.19
N ALA A 153 -3.80 -3.58 -8.32
CA ALA A 153 -2.79 -3.70 -9.35
C ALA A 153 -2.38 -2.32 -9.90
N PHE A 154 -3.32 -1.40 -10.09
CA PHE A 154 -3.01 -0.06 -10.58
C PHE A 154 -2.29 0.81 -9.55
N HIS A 155 -2.61 0.71 -8.26
CA HIS A 155 -1.99 1.55 -7.25
C HIS A 155 -0.60 1.02 -6.85
N THR A 156 -0.37 -0.30 -6.95
CA THR A 156 0.92 -0.92 -6.57
C THR A 156 2.03 -0.65 -7.59
N VAL A 157 1.71 -0.36 -8.85
CA VAL A 157 2.71 0.05 -9.85
C VAL A 157 3.44 1.36 -9.44
N PRO A 158 2.73 2.47 -9.13
CA PRO A 158 3.33 3.68 -8.56
C PRO A 158 4.12 3.45 -7.27
N VAL A 159 3.62 2.58 -6.38
CA VAL A 159 4.29 2.23 -5.12
C VAL A 159 5.62 1.54 -5.39
N GLY A 160 5.64 0.50 -6.22
CA GLY A 160 6.85 -0.23 -6.59
C GLY A 160 7.90 0.68 -7.23
N ALA A 161 7.47 1.59 -8.11
CA ALA A 161 8.35 2.58 -8.72
C ALA A 161 9.01 3.51 -7.67
N THR A 162 8.23 3.93 -6.67
CA THR A 162 8.69 4.82 -5.59
C THR A 162 9.68 4.14 -4.67
N VAL A 163 9.36 2.92 -4.21
CA VAL A 163 10.24 2.13 -3.34
C VAL A 163 11.56 1.84 -4.04
N SER A 164 11.52 1.44 -5.32
CA SER A 164 12.74 1.18 -6.08
C SER A 164 13.60 2.43 -6.28
N THR A 165 12.98 3.58 -6.55
CA THR A 165 13.72 4.85 -6.69
C THR A 165 14.36 5.26 -5.36
N LEU A 166 13.67 5.04 -4.24
CA LEU A 166 14.21 5.31 -2.90
C LEU A 166 15.44 4.42 -2.62
N MET A 167 15.35 3.13 -2.90
CA MET A 167 16.45 2.17 -2.69
C MET A 167 17.66 2.39 -3.59
N LEU A 168 17.48 3.00 -4.78
CA LEU A 168 18.58 3.35 -5.68
C LEU A 168 19.32 4.63 -5.26
N VAL A 169 18.68 5.48 -4.45
CA VAL A 169 19.23 6.79 -4.02
C VAL A 169 19.86 6.70 -2.62
N THR A 170 19.53 5.67 -1.83
CA THR A 170 20.19 5.32 -0.56
C THR A 170 21.48 4.54 -0.77
#